data_AF-A0AAW2J480-F1
#
_entry.id   AF-A0AAW2J480-F1
#
_cell.length_a   1.000
_cell.length_b   1.000
_cell.length_c   1.000
_cell.angle_alpha   90.00
_cell.angle_beta   90.00
_cell.angle_gamma   90.00
#
_symmetry.space_group_name_H-M   'P 1'
#
loop_
_entity.id
_entity.type
_entity.pdbx_description
1 polymer ?
#
loop_
_entity_poly.entity_id
_entity_poly.type
_entity_poly.pdbx_seq_one_letter_code
_entity_poly.pdbx_strand_id
1 'polypeptide(L)'
;MTGTTQEEVPEERLWVLHVDESSTTQGNVAGIVITSPQGEDMEFAIKFDFKASKNEVEYETLVLGMRIAQDAGTLHLLAYSNSQLIVKQVSGEYEAKEESV
;
A
#
# COMPACT_ATOMS: atom_id res chain seq x y z
N MET A 1 33.96 3.54 0.83
CA MET A 1 33.26 2.80 -0.24
C MET A 1 32.63 1.58 0.41
N THR A 2 31.49 1.76 1.08
CA THR A 2 30.73 0.67 1.69
C THR A 2 29.64 0.30 0.71
N GLY A 3 29.84 -0.81 -0.02
CA GLY A 3 28.82 -1.38 -0.87
C GLY A 3 27.73 -1.96 0.01
N THR A 4 26.57 -1.31 0.03
CA THR A 4 25.35 -1.89 0.58
C THR A 4 24.86 -2.90 -0.46
N THR A 5 25.14 -4.19 -0.25
CA THR A 5 24.55 -5.24 -1.07
C THR A 5 23.04 -5.21 -0.80
N GLN A 6 22.24 -4.86 -1.81
CA GLN A 6 20.81 -5.14 -1.78
C GLN A 6 20.65 -6.66 -1.72
N GLU A 7 20.11 -7.17 -0.62
CA GLU A 7 19.70 -8.58 -0.57
C GLU A 7 18.57 -8.76 -1.60
N GLU A 8 18.83 -9.53 -2.65
CA GLU A 8 17.78 -9.93 -3.58
C GLU A 8 16.79 -10.84 -2.83
N VAL A 9 15.56 -10.35 -2.67
CA VAL A 9 14.48 -11.14 -2.06
C VAL A 9 14.10 -12.26 -3.04
N PRO A 10 14.17 -13.54 -2.65
CA PRO A 10 13.70 -14.63 -3.50
C PRO A 10 12.22 -14.44 -3.84
N GLU A 11 11.84 -14.60 -5.12
CA GLU A 11 10.45 -14.47 -5.56
C GLU A 11 9.50 -15.37 -4.74
N GLU A 12 9.98 -16.54 -4.31
CA GLU A 12 9.27 -17.50 -3.44
C GLU A 12 8.89 -16.96 -2.05
N ARG A 13 9.41 -15.79 -1.67
CA ARG A 13 9.10 -15.11 -0.40
C ARG A 13 8.45 -13.74 -0.60
N LEU A 14 8.31 -13.29 -1.84
CA LEU A 14 7.80 -11.96 -2.16
C LEU A 14 6.27 -12.00 -2.27
N TRP A 15 5.61 -11.22 -1.41
CA TRP A 15 4.19 -10.97 -1.51
C TRP A 15 3.96 -9.70 -2.34
N VAL A 16 2.86 -9.65 -3.07
CA VAL A 16 2.49 -8.47 -3.86
C VAL A 16 1.21 -7.85 -3.28
N LEU A 17 1.23 -6.55 -3.02
CA LEU A 17 0.09 -5.75 -2.58
C LEU A 17 -0.32 -4.79 -3.70
N HIS A 18 -1.58 -4.78 -4.08
CA HIS A 18 -2.17 -3.75 -4.93
C HIS A 18 -3.24 -2.99 -4.13
N VAL A 19 -3.23 -1.67 -4.24
CA VAL A 19 -4.28 -0.81 -3.69
C VAL A 19 -4.89 0.05 -4.78
N ASP A 20 -6.19 0.25 -4.71
CA ASP A 20 -6.93 1.10 -5.63
C ASP A 20 -8.10 1.78 -4.90
N GLU A 21 -8.27 3.08 -5.08
CA GLU A 21 -9.33 3.85 -4.44
C GLU A 21 -10.45 4.21 -5.42
N SER A 22 -11.68 4.27 -4.90
CA SER A 22 -12.87 4.69 -5.65
C SER A 22 -13.73 5.61 -4.81
N SER A 23 -14.15 6.74 -5.40
CA SER A 23 -15.08 7.67 -4.77
C SER A 23 -16.48 7.47 -5.34
N THR A 24 -17.46 7.16 -4.49
CA THR A 24 -18.88 7.03 -4.89
C THR A 24 -19.73 8.14 -4.26
N THR A 25 -20.97 8.29 -4.72
CA THR A 25 -21.95 9.21 -4.10
C THR A 25 -22.32 8.81 -2.66
N GLN A 26 -22.02 7.58 -2.25
CA GLN A 26 -22.35 7.00 -0.94
C GLN A 26 -21.14 6.98 0.02
N GLY A 27 -19.99 7.53 -0.39
CA GLY A 27 -18.77 7.57 0.39
C GLY A 27 -17.55 7.08 -0.39
N ASN A 28 -16.42 7.07 0.30
CA ASN A 28 -15.15 6.60 -0.24
C ASN A 28 -15.04 5.08 -0.04
N VAL A 29 -14.57 4.38 -1.06
CA VAL A 29 -14.36 2.94 -1.09
C VAL A 29 -12.94 2.69 -1.60
N ALA A 30 -12.33 1.59 -1.21
CA ALA A 30 -11.07 1.15 -1.81
C ALA A 30 -10.99 -0.37 -1.86
N GLY A 31 -10.17 -0.86 -2.79
CA GLY A 31 -9.83 -2.25 -2.98
C GLY A 31 -8.39 -2.52 -2.52
N ILE A 32 -8.19 -3.72 -1.98
CA ILE A 32 -6.88 -4.29 -1.68
C ILE A 32 -6.84 -5.68 -2.33
N VAL A 33 -5.75 -5.97 -3.02
CA VAL A 33 -5.42 -7.34 -3.45
C VAL A 33 -4.04 -7.68 -2.93
N ILE A 34 -3.93 -8.79 -2.20
CA ILE A 34 -2.66 -9.32 -1.71
C ILE A 34 -2.45 -10.69 -2.34
N THR A 35 -1.40 -10.84 -3.14
CA THR A 35 -1.02 -12.09 -3.79
C THR A 35 0.15 -12.73 -3.03
N SER A 36 -0.03 -13.98 -2.60
CA SER A 36 1.03 -14.77 -1.97
C SER A 36 2.10 -15.19 -2.98
N PRO A 37 3.30 -15.61 -2.55
CA PRO A 37 4.33 -16.14 -3.44
C PRO A 37 3.88 -17.40 -4.20
N GLN A 38 2.84 -18.09 -3.69
CA GLN A 38 2.23 -19.26 -4.32
C GLN A 38 1.19 -18.87 -5.39
N GLY A 39 0.91 -17.58 -5.54
CA GLY A 39 -0.08 -17.04 -6.47
C GLY A 39 -1.51 -17.04 -5.93
N GLU A 40 -1.69 -17.12 -4.61
CA GLU A 40 -3.02 -17.07 -3.99
C GLU A 40 -3.41 -15.62 -3.68
N ASP A 41 -4.60 -15.21 -4.14
CA ASP A 41 -5.11 -13.86 -3.95
C ASP A 41 -6.02 -13.75 -2.73
N MET A 42 -5.82 -12.69 -1.95
CA MET A 42 -6.75 -12.21 -0.94
C MET A 42 -7.26 -10.82 -1.33
N GLU A 43 -8.57 -10.72 -1.54
CA GLU A 43 -9.25 -9.51 -1.99
C GLU A 43 -10.07 -8.88 -0.86
N PHE A 44 -9.94 -7.58 -0.66
CA PHE A 44 -10.71 -6.83 0.33
C PHE A 44 -11.32 -5.58 -0.29
N ALA A 45 -12.56 -5.28 0.10
CA ALA A 45 -13.23 -4.03 -0.19
C ALA A 45 -13.47 -3.28 1.11
N ILE A 46 -12.98 -2.04 1.20
CA ILE A 46 -13.06 -1.20 2.38
C ILE A 46 -13.98 -0.04 2.07
N LYS A 47 -14.91 0.23 2.99
CA LYS A 47 -15.71 1.45 2.97
C LYS A 47 -15.24 2.38 4.08
N PHE A 48 -14.96 3.62 3.73
CA PHE A 48 -14.56 4.65 4.68
C PHE A 48 -15.78 5.47 5.09
N ASP A 49 -16.08 5.49 6.38
CA ASP A 49 -17.22 6.23 6.94
C ASP A 49 -16.88 7.69 7.29
N PHE A 50 -15.69 8.16 6.91
CA PHE A 50 -15.26 9.54 7.07
C PHE A 50 -15.06 10.24 5.74
N LYS A 51 -15.19 11.56 5.77
CA LYS A 51 -14.86 12.40 4.63
C LYS A 51 -13.34 12.49 4.50
N ALA A 52 -12.83 12.03 3.36
CA ALA A 52 -11.42 12.08 3.01
C ALA A 52 -11.25 12.38 1.52
N SER A 53 -10.11 12.96 1.18
CA SER A 53 -9.59 13.06 -0.17
C SER A 53 -9.19 11.68 -0.70
N LYS A 54 -9.06 11.55 -2.03
CA LYS A 54 -8.62 10.29 -2.65
C LYS A 54 -7.26 9.83 -2.13
N ASN A 55 -6.33 10.77 -1.98
CA ASN A 55 -4.98 10.46 -1.47
C ASN A 55 -5.03 9.92 -0.03
N GLU A 56 -5.87 10.49 0.84
CA GLU A 56 -6.05 9.98 2.21
C GLU A 56 -6.65 8.57 2.21
N VAL A 57 -7.66 8.33 1.36
CA VAL A 57 -8.30 7.01 1.22
C VAL A 57 -7.28 5.96 0.77
N GLU A 58 -6.50 6.26 -0.27
CA GLU A 58 -5.50 5.33 -0.79
C GLU A 58 -4.34 5.13 0.19
N TYR A 59 -3.94 6.16 0.95
CA TYR A 59 -2.96 6.03 2.04
C TYR A 59 -3.43 5.06 3.13
N GLU A 60 -4.65 5.25 3.61
CA GLU A 60 -5.23 4.36 4.63
C GLU A 60 -5.40 2.93 4.10
N THR A 61 -5.73 2.80 2.81
CA THR A 61 -5.81 1.50 2.12
C THR A 61 -4.45 0.82 2.05
N LEU A 62 -3.39 1.56 1.71
CA LEU A 62 -2.01 1.05 1.69
C LEU A 62 -1.57 0.59 3.09
N VAL A 63 -1.82 1.41 4.11
CA VAL A 63 -1.48 1.07 5.51
C VAL A 63 -2.23 -0.18 5.97
N LEU A 64 -3.52 -0.29 5.67
CA LEU A 64 -4.31 -1.46 6.02
C LEU A 64 -3.84 -2.70 5.27
N GLY A 65 -3.52 -2.60 3.98
CA GLY A 65 -2.97 -3.70 3.19
C GLY A 65 -1.64 -4.22 3.75
N MET A 66 -0.75 -3.31 4.15
CA MET A 66 0.52 -3.68 4.80
C MET A 66 0.30 -4.38 6.14
N ARG A 67 -0.68 -3.95 6.94
CA ARG A 67 -1.03 -4.61 8.21
C ARG A 67 -1.58 -6.02 7.99
N ILE A 68 -2.49 -6.19 7.04
CA ILE A 68 -3.02 -7.52 6.68
C ILE A 68 -1.89 -8.44 6.24
N ALA A 69 -0.99 -7.94 5.39
CA ALA A 69 0.16 -8.70 4.92
C ALA A 69 1.10 -9.08 6.09
N GLN A 70 1.37 -8.16 7.01
CA GLN A 70 2.15 -8.40 8.22
C GLN A 70 1.49 -9.45 9.14
N ASP A 71 0.19 -9.37 9.35
CA ASP A 71 -0.57 -10.32 10.16
C ASP A 71 -0.58 -11.73 9.54
N ALA A 72 -0.49 -11.82 8.20
CA ALA A 72 -0.29 -13.06 7.46
C ALA A 72 1.16 -13.61 7.56
N GLY A 73 2.07 -12.90 8.22
CA GLY A 73 3.44 -13.33 8.50
C GLY A 73 4.46 -13.01 7.41
N THR A 74 4.17 -12.09 6.49
CA THR A 74 5.14 -11.69 5.47
C THR A 74 6.24 -10.78 6.01
N LEU A 75 7.46 -11.00 5.51
CA LEU A 75 8.62 -10.13 5.76
C LEU A 75 8.99 -9.30 4.52
N HIS A 76 8.47 -9.66 3.34
CA HIS A 76 8.82 -9.01 2.08
C HIS A 76 7.56 -8.75 1.26
N LEU A 77 7.31 -7.46 0.99
CA LEU A 77 6.12 -6.99 0.30
C LEU A 77 6.52 -6.00 -0.79
N LEU A 78 6.00 -6.21 -2.00
CA LEU A 78 6.04 -5.25 -3.10
C LEU A 78 4.66 -4.62 -3.24
N ALA A 79 4.57 -3.31 -2.96
CA ALA A 79 3.31 -2.58 -3.02
C ALA A 79 3.17 -1.76 -4.31
N TYR A 80 2.01 -1.83 -4.94
CA TYR A 80 1.60 -1.06 -6.10
C TYR A 80 0.46 -0.13 -5.73
N SER A 81 0.58 1.13 -6.11
CA SER A 81 -0.40 2.19 -5.92
C SER A 81 -0.50 2.99 -7.22
N ASN A 82 -1.70 3.46 -7.54
CA ASN A 82 -1.94 4.28 -8.73
C ASN A 82 -1.52 5.75 -8.50
N SER A 83 -1.34 6.17 -7.24
CA SER A 83 -0.96 7.51 -6.85
C SER A 83 0.55 7.72 -6.84
N GLN A 84 1.01 8.52 -7.82
CA GLN A 84 2.40 8.99 -7.85
C GLN A 84 2.81 9.75 -6.58
N LEU A 85 1.86 10.40 -5.89
CA LEU A 85 2.17 11.10 -4.64
C LEU A 85 2.63 10.10 -3.57
N ILE A 86 1.84 9.04 -3.37
CA ILE A 86 2.13 8.00 -2.38
C ILE A 86 3.43 7.30 -2.73
N VAL A 87 3.59 6.87 -3.99
CA VAL A 87 4.82 6.21 -4.45
C VAL A 87 6.05 7.06 -4.17
N LYS A 88 6.02 8.36 -4.50
CA LYS A 88 7.15 9.28 -4.28
C LYS A 88 7.41 9.60 -2.82
N GLN A 89 6.37 9.62 -1.98
CA GLN A 89 6.54 9.87 -0.55
C GLN A 89 7.11 8.63 0.16
N VAL A 90 6.62 7.44 -0.18
CA VAL A 90 7.13 6.17 0.37
C VAL A 90 8.55 5.87 -0.13
N SER A 91 8.91 6.26 -1.36
CA SER A 91 10.28 6.16 -1.88
C SER A 91 11.24 7.20 -1.29
N GLY A 92 10.74 8.16 -0.50
CA GLY A 92 11.52 9.24 0.08
C GLY A 92 11.90 10.35 -0.90
N GLU A 93 11.34 10.36 -2.12
CA GLU A 93 11.53 11.44 -3.09
C GLU A 93 10.78 12.71 -2.68
N TYR A 94 9.58 12.55 -2.09
CA TYR A 94 8.73 13.64 -1.63
C TYR A 94 8.57 13.58 -0.11
N GLU A 95 8.54 14.75 0.54
CA GLU A 95 8.18 14.87 1.95
C GLU A 95 6.73 15.35 2.08
N ALA A 96 6.03 14.87 3.11
CA ALA A 96 4.77 15.46 3.52
C ALA A 96 5.05 16.81 4.17
N LYS A 97 4.32 17.86 3.77
CA LYS A 97 4.39 19.14 4.44
C LYS A 97 3.56 19.07 5.72
N GLU A 98 4.18 19.38 6.85
CA GLU A 98 3.41 19.64 8.07
C GLU A 98 2.63 20.95 7.91
N GLU A 99 1.41 21.00 8.45
CA GLU A 99 0.71 22.27 8.60
C GLU A 99 1.57 23.18 9.48
N SER A 100 1.90 24.37 8.95
CA SER A 100 2.55 25.39 9.76
C SER A 100 1.52 25.89 10.77
N VAL A 101 1.61 25.38 12.00
CA VAL A 101 0.78 25.80 13.14
C VAL A 101 1.06 27.25 13.50
#